data_AF-Q8IDD2-F1
#
_entry.id   AF-Q8IDD2-F1
#
_cell.length_a   1.000
_cell.length_b   1.000
_cell.length_c   1.000
_cell.angle_alpha   90.00
_cell.angle_beta   90.00
_cell.angle_gamma   90.00
#
_symmetry.space_group_name_H-M   'P 1'
#
loop_
_entity.id
_entity.type
_entity.pdbx_description
1 polymer ?
#
loop_
_entity_poly.entity_id
_entity_poly.type
_entity_poly.pdbx_seq_one_letter_code
_entity_poly.pdbx_strand_id
1 'polypeptide(L)'
;MESSEVKKYSSKFEIKGICMNSENCEKVCKISLKAIKENKFEKDIACQIKTKCENDEILNKDNLNDENYLNVIDNLKNQNIGSWQCIVGQNFAFSINYQFNCMIYFQHRSTKLSILIYKSL
;
A
#
# COMPACT_ATOMS: atom_id res chain seq x y z
N MET A 1 32.61 11.19 -5.04
CA MET A 1 31.17 11.34 -4.79
C MET A 1 30.53 9.98 -5.03
N GLU A 2 30.37 9.18 -3.98
CA GLU A 2 29.64 7.92 -4.07
C GLU A 2 28.15 8.27 -4.24
N SER A 3 27.69 8.24 -5.48
CA SER A 3 26.27 8.11 -5.80
C SER A 3 25.79 6.77 -5.27
N SER A 4 25.39 6.76 -4.00
CA SER A 4 24.70 5.64 -3.38
C SER A 4 23.41 5.41 -4.16
N GLU A 5 23.44 4.41 -5.05
CA GLU A 5 22.27 3.98 -5.82
C GLU A 5 21.11 3.76 -4.85
N VAL A 6 20.10 4.63 -4.94
CA VAL A 6 18.90 4.53 -4.12
C VAL A 6 18.26 3.19 -4.46
N LYS A 7 18.45 2.20 -3.58
CA LYS A 7 17.89 0.85 -3.74
C LYS A 7 16.38 0.95 -3.81
N LYS A 8 15.83 0.94 -5.03
CA LYS A 8 14.39 0.90 -5.28
C LYS A 8 13.85 -0.46 -4.86
N TYR A 9 13.00 -0.49 -3.83
CA TYR A 9 12.36 -1.72 -3.37
C TYR A 9 11.42 -2.26 -4.43
N SER A 10 10.81 -1.37 -5.22
CA SER A 10 9.99 -1.70 -6.39
C SER A 10 10.70 -2.64 -7.38
N SER A 11 12.04 -2.61 -7.47
CA SER A 11 12.81 -3.53 -8.34
C SER A 11 12.61 -5.02 -8.00
N LYS A 12 12.28 -5.34 -6.75
CA LYS A 12 11.98 -6.71 -6.29
C LYS A 12 10.60 -7.19 -6.70
N PHE A 13 9.78 -6.28 -7.23
CA PHE A 13 8.42 -6.53 -7.65
C PHE A 13 8.25 -6.29 -9.13
N GLU A 14 7.24 -6.94 -9.69
CA GLU A 14 6.68 -6.66 -10.99
C GLU A 14 5.36 -5.92 -10.74
N ILE A 15 5.36 -4.61 -10.98
CA ILE A 15 4.18 -3.77 -10.77
C ILE A 15 3.20 -4.01 -11.93
N LYS A 16 1.99 -4.44 -11.60
CA LYS A 16 0.93 -4.77 -12.56
C LYS A 16 -0.17 -3.72 -12.63
N GLY A 17 -0.36 -2.96 -11.55
CA GLY A 17 -1.27 -1.82 -11.49
C GLY A 17 -0.87 -0.88 -10.37
N ILE A 18 -0.99 0.42 -10.61
CA ILE A 18 -0.61 1.43 -9.63
C ILE A 18 -1.47 2.67 -9.76
N CYS A 19 -2.02 3.12 -8.64
CA CYS A 19 -2.66 4.41 -8.46
C CYS A 19 -2.14 4.96 -7.12
N MET A 20 -0.88 5.42 -7.13
CA MET A 20 -0.24 6.18 -6.06
C MET A 20 1.00 6.90 -6.60
N ASN A 21 1.49 7.91 -5.91
CA ASN A 21 2.76 8.56 -6.26
C ASN A 21 3.98 7.63 -6.03
N SER A 22 5.14 8.02 -6.56
CA SER A 22 6.37 7.21 -6.49
C SER A 22 6.89 7.01 -5.06
N GLU A 23 6.74 8.01 -4.19
CA GLU A 23 7.16 7.95 -2.79
C GLU A 23 6.35 6.90 -2.01
N ASN A 24 5.02 6.98 -2.11
CA ASN A 24 4.09 6.03 -1.49
C ASN A 24 4.32 4.61 -2.04
N CYS A 25 4.56 4.48 -3.35
CA CYS A 25 4.88 3.21 -3.99
C CYS A 25 6.12 2.55 -3.37
N GLU A 26 7.24 3.27 -3.28
CA GLU A 26 8.47 2.71 -2.70
C GLU A 26 8.28 2.35 -1.22
N LYS A 27 7.49 3.14 -0.50
CA LYS A 27 7.17 2.88 0.91
C LYS A 27 6.37 1.59 1.07
N VAL A 28 5.32 1.41 0.28
CA VAL A 28 4.51 0.19 0.27
C VAL A 28 5.35 -1.01 -0.15
N CYS A 29 6.17 -0.90 -1.20
CA CYS A 29 7.07 -1.99 -1.61
C CYS A 29 8.05 -2.38 -0.49
N LYS A 30 8.57 -1.41 0.27
CA LYS A 30 9.44 -1.67 1.43
C LYS A 30 8.70 -2.43 2.54
N ILE A 31 7.48 -2.02 2.88
CA ILE A 31 6.62 -2.69 3.87
C ILE A 31 6.35 -4.14 3.44
N SER A 32 5.96 -4.36 2.18
CA SER A 32 5.66 -5.69 1.66
C SER A 32 6.89 -6.59 1.61
N LEU A 33 8.05 -6.07 1.21
CA LEU A 33 9.29 -6.86 1.22
C LEU A 33 9.68 -7.30 2.63
N LYS A 34 9.44 -6.45 3.64
CA LYS A 34 9.66 -6.81 5.04
C LYS A 34 8.70 -7.90 5.49
N ALA A 35 7.40 -7.75 5.22
CA ALA A 35 6.39 -8.73 5.60
C ALA A 35 6.61 -10.12 4.96
N ILE A 36 7.03 -10.17 3.69
CA ILE A 36 7.36 -11.43 2.99
C ILE A 36 8.57 -12.13 3.64
N LYS A 37 9.55 -11.37 4.15
CA LYS A 37 10.73 -11.95 4.80
C LYS A 37 10.43 -12.50 6.19
N GLU A 38 9.54 -11.83 6.93
CA GLU A 38 9.27 -12.13 8.33
C GLU A 38 8.21 -13.22 8.51
N ASN A 39 7.36 -13.48 7.52
CA ASN A 39 6.27 -14.43 7.64
C ASN A 39 6.29 -15.50 6.54
N LYS A 40 5.76 -16.68 6.88
CA LYS A 40 5.62 -17.81 5.95
C LYS A 40 4.23 -17.90 5.32
N PHE A 41 3.18 -17.48 6.02
CA PHE A 41 1.80 -17.64 5.58
C PHE A 41 1.23 -16.36 5.00
N GLU A 42 0.46 -16.48 3.91
CA GLU A 42 -0.14 -15.36 3.17
C GLU A 42 -0.98 -14.45 4.08
N LYS A 43 -1.74 -15.04 5.00
CA LYS A 43 -2.58 -14.31 5.97
C LYS A 43 -1.75 -13.39 6.88
N ASP A 44 -0.57 -13.83 7.31
CA ASP A 44 0.27 -13.09 8.26
C ASP A 44 0.98 -11.94 7.52
N ILE A 45 1.42 -12.21 6.28
CA ILE A 45 1.94 -11.20 5.36
C ILE A 45 0.89 -10.10 5.14
N ALA A 46 -0.36 -10.49 4.79
CA ALA A 46 -1.45 -9.56 4.54
C ALA A 46 -1.77 -8.71 5.78
N CYS A 47 -1.89 -9.34 6.95
CA CYS A 47 -2.14 -8.67 8.21
C CYS A 47 -1.04 -7.64 8.53
N GLN A 48 0.23 -8.04 8.44
CA GLN A 48 1.34 -7.14 8.74
C GLN A 48 1.39 -5.93 7.78
N ILE A 49 1.17 -6.16 6.47
CA ILE A 49 1.14 -5.08 5.49
C ILE A 49 0.00 -4.12 5.82
N LYS A 50 -1.23 -4.62 6.01
CA LYS A 50 -2.40 -3.82 6.35
C LYS A 50 -2.13 -2.94 7.57
N THR A 51 -1.71 -3.55 8.69
CA THR A 51 -1.41 -2.82 9.93
C THR A 51 -0.31 -1.79 9.74
N LYS A 52 0.71 -2.07 8.92
CA LYS A 52 1.77 -1.08 8.65
C LYS A 52 1.28 0.08 7.80
N CYS A 53 0.43 -0.16 6.79
CA CYS A 53 -0.17 0.92 6.01
C CYS A 53 -1.14 1.77 6.85
N GLU A 54 -1.94 1.15 7.73
CA GLU A 54 -2.86 1.86 8.64
C GLU A 54 -2.15 2.82 9.58
N ASN A 55 -0.97 2.45 10.07
CA ASN A 55 -0.20 3.23 11.04
C ASN A 55 0.87 4.13 10.41
N ASP A 56 0.91 4.24 9.07
CA ASP A 56 1.92 5.04 8.38
C ASP A 56 1.47 6.48 8.18
N GLU A 57 2.16 7.44 8.80
CA GLU A 57 1.79 8.86 8.74
C GLU A 57 1.83 9.45 7.32
N ILE A 58 2.73 8.99 6.44
CA ILE A 58 2.87 9.55 5.10
C ILE A 58 1.78 9.01 4.17
N LEU A 59 1.51 7.70 4.25
CA LEU A 59 0.44 7.07 3.46
C LEU A 59 -0.95 7.58 3.86
N ASN A 60 -1.12 8.00 5.11
CA ASN A 60 -2.36 8.56 5.63
C ASN A 60 -2.31 10.08 5.79
N LYS A 61 -1.29 10.75 5.24
CA LYS A 61 -1.28 12.21 5.17
C LYS A 61 -2.27 12.60 4.09
N ASP A 62 -3.42 13.10 4.52
CA ASP A 62 -4.39 13.65 3.59
C ASP A 62 -3.72 14.84 2.87
N ASN A 63 -3.58 14.77 1.54
CA ASN A 63 -3.19 15.92 0.73
C ASN A 63 -4.39 16.89 0.66
N LEU A 64 -4.74 17.44 1.82
CA LEU A 64 -5.80 18.41 2.04
C LEU A 64 -5.33 19.79 1.59
N ASN A 65 -5.40 20.04 0.29
CA ASN A 65 -5.38 21.41 -0.23
C ASN A 65 -6.80 21.95 -0.48
N ASP A 66 -7.86 21.18 -0.18
CA ASP A 66 -9.24 21.66 -0.22
C ASP A 66 -9.72 22.00 1.20
N GLU A 67 -9.86 23.29 1.50
CA GLU A 67 -10.39 23.80 2.77
C GLU A 67 -11.78 23.21 3.11
N ASN A 68 -12.56 22.80 2.10
CA ASN A 68 -13.84 22.13 2.28
C ASN A 68 -13.74 20.68 2.76
N TYR A 69 -12.61 20.02 2.52
CA TYR A 69 -12.41 18.61 2.82
C TYR A 69 -11.89 18.41 4.26
N LEU A 70 -11.31 19.45 4.87
CA LEU A 70 -10.94 19.48 6.31
C LEU A 70 -12.17 19.32 7.21
N ASN A 71 -13.28 20.01 6.89
CA ASN A 71 -14.55 19.88 7.62
C ASN A 71 -15.21 18.51 7.42
N VAL A 72 -14.95 17.85 6.29
CA VAL A 72 -15.40 16.47 6.05
C VAL A 72 -14.51 15.49 6.83
N ILE A 73 -13.21 15.73 6.89
CA ILE A 73 -12.25 14.85 7.57
C ILE A 73 -12.36 14.91 9.09
N ASP A 74 -12.65 16.06 9.70
CA ASP A 74 -12.92 16.08 11.15
C ASP A 74 -14.24 15.38 11.52
N ASN A 75 -15.20 15.32 10.59
CA ASN A 75 -16.41 14.49 10.74
C ASN A 75 -16.15 13.00 10.42
N LEU A 76 -15.24 12.69 9.48
CA LEU A 76 -14.85 11.32 9.11
C LEU A 76 -13.77 10.70 10.02
N LYS A 77 -12.98 11.49 10.76
CA LYS A 77 -12.11 10.97 11.83
C LYS A 77 -12.90 10.24 12.91
N ASN A 78 -14.18 10.58 13.07
CA ASN A 78 -15.13 9.86 13.91
C ASN A 78 -15.93 8.78 13.16
N GLN A 79 -15.78 8.68 11.83
CA GLN A 79 -16.48 7.71 10.98
C GLN A 79 -15.51 7.12 9.94
N ASN A 80 -14.71 6.12 10.36
CA ASN A 80 -13.97 5.20 9.47
C ASN A 80 -13.43 5.84 8.17
N ILE A 81 -12.43 6.72 8.28
CA ILE A 81 -11.56 7.03 7.13
C ILE A 81 -11.15 5.68 6.52
N GLY A 82 -11.50 5.48 5.24
CA GLY A 82 -11.43 4.20 4.54
C GLY A 82 -10.31 3.28 5.01
N SER A 83 -10.65 2.03 5.34
CA SER A 83 -9.67 1.07 5.87
C SER A 83 -8.71 0.60 4.78
N TRP A 84 -7.44 0.41 5.13
CA TRP A 84 -6.52 -0.30 4.24
C TRP A 84 -6.92 -1.78 4.14
N GLN A 85 -6.88 -2.30 2.93
CA GLN A 85 -7.18 -3.67 2.58
C GLN A 85 -5.95 -4.27 1.91
N CYS A 86 -5.64 -5.51 2.24
CA CYS A 86 -4.50 -6.23 1.66
C CYS A 86 -4.93 -7.64 1.27
N ILE A 87 -4.69 -8.01 0.02
CA ILE A 87 -4.90 -9.35 -0.51
C ILE A 87 -3.55 -9.90 -0.94
N VAL A 88 -3.24 -11.10 -0.48
CA VAL A 88 -2.00 -11.81 -0.78
C VAL A 88 -2.37 -13.20 -1.27
N GLY A 89 -1.85 -13.61 -2.42
CA GLY A 89 -2.13 -14.93 -2.99
C GLY A 89 -1.37 -15.17 -4.29
N GLN A 90 -1.41 -16.39 -4.82
CA GLN A 90 -0.73 -16.70 -6.08
C GLN A 90 -1.47 -16.11 -7.29
N ASN A 91 -2.75 -16.43 -7.41
CA ASN A 91 -3.61 -16.04 -8.54
C ASN A 91 -4.96 -15.57 -8.01
N PHE A 92 -5.32 -14.34 -8.31
CA PHE A 92 -6.65 -13.79 -8.04
C PHE A 92 -6.99 -12.69 -9.04
N ALA A 93 -8.29 -12.46 -9.19
CA ALA A 93 -8.85 -11.34 -9.94
C ALA A 93 -9.65 -10.46 -8.98
N PHE A 94 -9.78 -9.18 -9.29
CA PHE A 94 -10.49 -8.22 -8.45
C PHE A 94 -11.18 -7.16 -9.31
N SER A 95 -12.32 -6.70 -8.82
CA SER A 95 -13.01 -5.49 -9.26
C SER A 95 -13.49 -4.80 -8.00
N ILE A 96 -12.84 -3.70 -7.64
CA ILE A 96 -13.02 -3.04 -6.34
C ILE A 96 -13.11 -1.53 -6.53
N ASN A 97 -13.84 -0.89 -5.62
CA ASN A 97 -13.81 0.56 -5.46
C ASN A 97 -12.78 0.92 -4.39
N TYR A 98 -11.95 1.91 -4.66
CA TYR A 98 -10.86 2.33 -3.78
C TYR A 98 -10.68 3.86 -3.82
N GLN A 99 -10.08 4.42 -2.77
CA GLN A 99 -9.76 5.84 -2.71
C GLN A 99 -8.64 6.18 -3.71
N PHE A 100 -8.77 7.32 -4.39
CA PHE A 100 -7.77 7.79 -5.35
C PHE A 100 -6.37 7.88 -4.70
N ASN A 101 -5.32 7.60 -5.48
CA ASN A 101 -3.92 7.66 -5.03
C ASN A 101 -3.56 6.65 -3.90
N CYS A 102 -4.40 5.64 -3.66
CA CYS A 102 -4.22 4.66 -2.58
C CYS A 102 -4.34 3.21 -3.06
N MET A 103 -3.90 2.84 -4.27
CA MET A 103 -3.94 1.45 -4.75
C MET A 103 -2.64 1.02 -5.44
N ILE A 104 -2.19 -0.21 -5.17
CA ILE A 104 -1.10 -0.84 -5.88
C ILE A 104 -1.31 -2.36 -5.97
N TYR A 105 -1.02 -2.92 -7.13
CA TYR A 105 -1.04 -4.34 -7.43
C TYR A 105 0.30 -4.76 -8.04
N PHE A 106 0.95 -5.75 -7.43
CA PHE A 106 2.27 -6.20 -7.86
C PHE A 106 2.55 -7.65 -7.48
N GLN A 107 3.55 -8.23 -8.12
CA GLN A 107 3.99 -9.60 -7.87
C GLN A 107 5.45 -9.62 -7.41
N HIS A 108 5.76 -10.34 -6.35
CA HIS A 108 7.13 -10.53 -5.91
C HIS A 108 7.87 -11.45 -6.89
N ARG A 109 9.02 -11.00 -7.42
CA ARG A 109 9.70 -11.69 -8.52
C ARG A 109 10.17 -13.10 -8.18
N SER A 110 10.65 -13.31 -6.95
CA SER A 110 11.23 -14.59 -6.51
C SER A 110 10.18 -15.58 -6.00
N THR A 111 9.24 -15.14 -5.17
CA THR A 111 8.22 -16.05 -4.60
C THR A 111 6.99 -16.20 -5.50
N LYS A 112 6.87 -15.36 -6.54
CA LYS A 112 5.70 -15.27 -7.43
C LYS A 112 4.39 -14.94 -6.71
N LEU A 113 4.47 -14.45 -5.48
CA LEU A 113 3.33 -14.05 -4.68
C LEU A 113 2.76 -12.72 -5.18
N SER A 114 1.48 -12.69 -5.52
CA SER A 114 0.76 -11.50 -5.95
C SER A 114 0.17 -10.79 -4.73
N ILE A 115 0.27 -9.45 -4.71
CA ILE A 115 -0.14 -8.61 -3.60
C ILE A 115 -0.93 -7.42 -4.15
N LEU A 116 -2.15 -7.24 -3.65
CA LEU A 116 -2.99 -6.07 -3.89
C LEU A 116 -3.16 -5.34 -2.55
N ILE A 117 -2.86 -4.05 -2.56
CA ILE A 117 -3.02 -3.16 -1.40
C ILE A 117 -3.83 -1.97 -1.86
N TYR A 118 -4.90 -1.66 -1.13
CA TYR A 118 -5.71 -0.49 -1.43
C TYR A 118 -6.39 0.08 -0.19
N LYS A 119 -6.86 1.33 -0.26
CA LYS A 119 -7.73 1.91 0.75
C LYS A 119 -9.17 1.86 0.26
N SER A 120 -10.07 1.22 1.00
CA SER A 120 -11.50 1.18 0.64
C SER A 120 -12.07 2.60 0.62
N LEU A 121 -13.06 2.87 -0.24
CA LEU A 121 -13.79 4.14 -0.20
C LEU A 121 -14.36 4.40 1.21
#